data_AF-A0A512NAF6-F1
#
_entry.id   AF-A0A512NAF6-F1
#
_cell.length_a   1.000
_cell.length_b   1.000
_cell.length_c   1.000
_cell.angle_alpha   90.00
_cell.angle_beta   90.00
_cell.angle_gamma   90.00
#
_symmetry.space_group_name_H-M   'P 1'
#
loop_
_entity.id
_entity.type
_entity.pdbx_description
1 polymer ?
#
loop_
_entity_poly.entity_id
_entity_poly.type
_entity_poly.pdbx_seq_one_letter_code
_entity_poly.pdbx_strand_id
1 'polypeptide(L)'
;MGLLLKIILFGVAVYAVWKTFSRWKGLFDRFVGKPEEPARPAPPPPPPPSEPLAARKVAIQETIQCAGCGAYNPAGAEKCGQCGRPQPRPN
;
A
#
# COMPACT_ATOMS: atom_id res chain seq x y z
N MET A 1 -10.51 -39.90 29.44
CA MET A 1 -10.00 -40.11 28.06
C MET A 1 -11.01 -39.79 26.95
N GLY A 2 -12.35 -39.86 27.17
CA GLY A 2 -13.32 -39.65 26.09
C GLY A 2 -13.58 -38.18 25.67
N LEU A 3 -13.43 -37.21 26.59
CA LEU A 3 -13.70 -35.79 26.28
C LEU A 3 -12.67 -35.19 25.31
N LEU A 4 -11.39 -35.48 25.54
CA LEU A 4 -10.30 -35.01 24.68
C LEU A 4 -10.44 -35.54 23.24
N LEU A 5 -10.77 -36.83 23.09
CA LEU A 5 -11.03 -37.43 21.79
C LEU A 5 -12.20 -36.75 21.06
N LYS A 6 -13.30 -36.48 21.77
CA LYS A 6 -14.47 -35.78 21.20
C LYS A 6 -14.13 -34.36 20.75
N ILE A 7 -13.31 -33.63 21.51
CA ILE A 7 -12.86 -32.27 21.14
C ILE A 7 -11.98 -32.32 19.89
N ILE A 8 -11.05 -33.28 19.80
CA ILE A 8 -10.20 -33.47 18.63
C ILE A 8 -11.06 -33.78 17.39
N LEU A 9 -11.99 -34.72 17.51
CA LEU A 9 -12.90 -35.07 16.41
C LEU A 9 -13.77 -33.89 15.99
N PHE A 10 -14.27 -33.10 16.94
CA PHE A 10 -15.05 -31.90 16.65
C PHE A 10 -14.21 -30.85 15.94
N GLY A 11 -12.96 -30.61 16.37
CA GLY A 11 -12.03 -29.71 15.72
C GLY A 11 -11.72 -30.11 14.28
N VAL A 12 -11.52 -31.40 14.02
CA VAL A 12 -11.32 -31.94 12.65
C VAL A 12 -12.57 -31.75 11.80
N ALA A 13 -13.77 -32.00 12.34
CA ALA A 13 -15.02 -31.80 11.63
C ALA A 13 -15.24 -30.33 11.25
N VAL A 14 -15.05 -29.41 12.19
CA VAL A 14 -15.14 -27.96 11.94
C VAL A 14 -14.09 -27.52 10.91
N TYR A 15 -12.85 -28.03 11.02
CA TYR A 15 -11.79 -27.73 10.07
C TYR A 15 -12.12 -28.23 8.65
N ALA A 16 -12.67 -29.43 8.51
CA ALA A 16 -13.06 -29.98 7.22
C ALA A 16 -14.18 -29.15 6.56
N VAL A 17 -15.18 -28.74 7.33
CA VAL A 17 -16.26 -27.87 6.86
C VAL A 17 -15.71 -26.51 6.44
N TRP A 18 -14.91 -25.87 7.28
CA TRP A 18 -14.30 -24.57 6.99
C TRP A 18 -13.36 -24.62 5.78
N LYS A 19 -12.57 -25.68 5.64
CA LYS A 19 -11.65 -25.84 4.50
C LYS A 19 -12.40 -26.05 3.19
N THR A 20 -13.49 -26.82 3.22
CA THR A 20 -14.36 -27.00 2.05
C THR A 20 -15.03 -25.69 1.65
N PHE A 21 -15.56 -24.96 2.63
CA PHE A 21 -16.17 -23.64 2.39
C PHE A 21 -15.16 -22.62 1.86
N SER A 22 -13.95 -22.57 2.42
CA SER A 22 -12.88 -21.66 2.00
C SER A 22 -12.42 -21.94 0.57
N ARG A 23 -12.39 -23.21 0.16
CA ARG A 23 -12.05 -23.61 -1.21
C ARG A 23 -13.10 -23.15 -2.22
N TRP A 24 -14.38 -23.17 -1.83
CA TRP A 24 -15.47 -22.71 -2.67
C TRP A 24 -15.55 -21.17 -2.72
N LYS A 25 -15.32 -20.49 -1.59
CA LYS A 25 -15.26 -19.03 -1.51
C LYS A 25 -14.14 -18.44 -2.37
N GLY A 26 -12.98 -19.10 -2.45
CA GLY A 26 -11.89 -18.66 -3.33
C GLY A 26 -12.27 -18.67 -4.81
N LEU A 27 -13.15 -19.57 -5.23
CA LEU A 27 -13.72 -19.58 -6.58
C LEU A 27 -14.78 -18.49 -6.74
N PHE A 28 -15.62 -18.26 -5.72
CA PHE A 28 -16.61 -17.18 -5.74
C PHE A 28 -15.97 -15.79 -5.78
N ASP A 29 -14.87 -15.55 -5.06
CA ASP A 29 -14.09 -14.30 -5.12
C ASP A 29 -13.54 -14.04 -6.54
N ARG A 30 -13.33 -15.09 -7.34
CA ARG A 30 -12.94 -14.98 -8.76
C ARG A 30 -14.08 -14.47 -9.64
N PHE A 31 -15.32 -14.83 -9.30
CA PHE A 31 -16.53 -14.45 -10.05
C PHE A 31 -17.10 -13.10 -9.64
N VAL A 32 -17.10 -12.79 -8.34
CA VAL A 32 -17.58 -11.49 -7.82
C VAL A 32 -16.55 -10.37 -8.01
N GLY A 33 -15.30 -10.74 -8.33
CA GLY A 33 -14.19 -9.82 -8.39
C GLY A 33 -13.73 -9.48 -6.98
N LYS A 34 -12.42 -9.52 -6.74
CA LYS A 34 -11.89 -8.75 -5.60
C LYS A 34 -12.24 -7.28 -5.86
N PRO A 35 -12.67 -6.50 -4.85
CA PRO A 35 -12.69 -5.05 -4.97
C PRO A 35 -11.35 -4.67 -5.55
N GLU A 36 -11.38 -4.07 -6.74
CA GLU A 36 -10.20 -3.79 -7.51
C GLU A 36 -9.35 -2.87 -6.66
N GLU A 37 -8.32 -3.45 -6.04
CA GLU A 37 -7.27 -2.65 -5.42
C GLU A 37 -6.73 -1.86 -6.60
N PRO A 38 -6.96 -0.52 -6.66
CA PRO A 38 -6.75 0.26 -7.86
C PRO A 38 -5.35 -0.06 -8.30
N ALA A 39 -5.18 -0.52 -9.54
CA ALA A 39 -3.94 -0.99 -10.10
C ALA A 39 -2.83 0.02 -9.81
N ARG A 40 -2.21 -0.13 -8.65
CA ARG A 40 -0.93 0.48 -8.35
C ARG A 40 -0.03 -0.24 -9.32
N PRO A 41 0.71 0.49 -10.18
CA PRO A 41 1.66 -0.13 -11.09
C PRO A 41 2.43 -1.19 -10.32
N ALA A 42 2.51 -2.42 -10.88
CA ALA A 42 3.21 -3.51 -10.23
C ALA A 42 4.56 -2.98 -9.71
N PRO A 43 4.91 -3.20 -8.43
CA PRO A 43 6.21 -2.78 -7.93
C PRO A 43 7.28 -3.34 -8.87
N PRO A 44 8.29 -2.53 -9.26
CA PRO A 44 9.39 -3.02 -10.07
C PRO A 44 10.03 -4.27 -9.40
N PRO A 45 10.58 -5.22 -10.18
CA PRO A 45 11.20 -6.42 -9.63
C PRO A 45 12.21 -6.04 -8.52
N PRO A 46 12.28 -6.82 -7.42
CA PRO A 46 13.16 -6.49 -6.31
C PRO A 46 14.60 -6.39 -6.83
N PRO A 47 15.35 -5.33 -6.45
CA PRO A 47 16.76 -5.25 -6.79
C PRO A 47 17.50 -6.45 -6.17
N PRO A 48 18.61 -6.90 -6.79
CA PRO A 48 19.44 -7.96 -6.23
C PRO A 48 19.84 -7.59 -4.78
N PRO A 49 20.01 -8.58 -3.88
CA PRO A 49 20.36 -8.32 -2.50
C PRO A 49 21.78 -7.74 -2.46
N SER A 50 21.85 -6.42 -2.41
CA SER A 50 23.09 -5.67 -2.28
C SER A 50 22.86 -4.54 -1.29
N GLU A 51 23.35 -4.80 -0.08
CA GLU A 51 23.94 -3.83 0.85
C GLU A 51 23.02 -3.12 1.86
N PRO A 52 23.50 -2.96 3.10
CA PRO A 52 22.69 -2.53 4.24
C PRO A 52 22.30 -1.05 4.10
N LEU A 53 21.00 -0.78 4.07
CA LEU A 53 20.31 0.37 4.68
C LEU A 53 21.14 1.67 4.82
N ALA A 54 21.76 2.12 3.73
CA ALA A 54 22.27 3.49 3.66
C ALA A 54 21.06 4.39 3.40
N ALA A 55 20.42 4.80 4.50
CA ALA A 55 19.55 5.96 4.61
C ALA A 55 18.71 6.24 3.35
N ARG A 56 17.49 5.69 3.29
CA ARG A 56 16.41 6.33 2.52
C ARG A 56 16.13 7.68 3.18
N LYS A 57 17.00 8.67 2.93
CA LYS A 57 16.63 10.08 2.96
C LYS A 57 15.47 10.14 1.98
N VAL A 58 14.26 10.10 2.53
CA VAL A 58 13.14 10.78 1.91
C VAL A 58 13.72 12.15 1.59
N ALA A 59 14.00 12.40 0.32
CA ALA A 59 14.28 13.74 -0.12
C ALA A 59 12.98 14.49 0.18
N ILE A 60 12.91 15.07 1.38
CA ILE A 60 11.90 16.04 1.74
C ILE A 60 12.15 17.14 0.73
N GLN A 61 11.41 17.08 -0.37
CA GLN A 61 11.40 18.16 -1.35
C GLN A 61 10.94 19.36 -0.54
N GLU A 62 11.86 20.29 -0.30
CA GLU A 62 11.55 21.53 0.39
C GLU A 62 10.38 22.16 -0.38
N THR A 63 9.25 22.33 0.29
CA THR A 63 8.08 22.99 -0.30
C THR A 63 8.03 24.40 0.25
N ILE A 64 7.81 25.36 -0.65
CA ILE A 64 7.75 26.78 -0.31
C ILE A 64 6.32 27.25 -0.53
N GLN A 65 5.79 27.97 0.46
CA GLN A 65 4.48 28.59 0.37
C GLN A 65 4.53 29.76 -0.60
N CYS A 66 3.62 29.78 -1.57
CA CYS A 66 3.49 30.88 -2.52
C CYS A 66 2.96 32.13 -1.81
N ALA A 67 3.69 33.25 -1.88
CA ALA A 67 3.27 34.54 -1.33
C ALA A 67 2.00 35.11 -2.00
N GLY A 68 1.60 34.60 -3.16
CA GLY A 68 0.43 35.10 -3.90
C GLY A 68 -0.88 34.40 -3.57
N CYS A 69 -0.85 33.08 -3.36
CA CYS A 69 -2.06 32.28 -3.17
C CYS A 69 -2.01 31.32 -1.97
N GLY A 70 -0.88 31.28 -1.25
CA GLY A 70 -0.70 30.40 -0.10
C GLY A 70 -0.50 28.92 -0.45
N ALA A 71 -0.52 28.55 -1.74
CA ALA A 71 -0.29 27.17 -2.17
C ALA A 71 1.16 26.74 -1.94
N TYR A 72 1.36 25.50 -1.51
CA TYR A 72 2.67 24.89 -1.38
C TYR A 72 3.13 24.36 -2.74
N ASN A 73 4.21 24.90 -3.29
CA ASN A 73 4.86 24.35 -4.48
C ASN A 73 6.29 23.89 -4.11
N PRO A 74 6.89 22.96 -4.87
CA PRO A 74 8.27 22.56 -4.63
C PRO A 74 9.23 23.75 -4.79
N ALA A 75 10.29 23.80 -3.98
CA ALA A 75 11.28 24.89 -3.96
C ALA A 75 12.00 25.09 -5.31
N GLY A 76 12.08 24.03 -6.12
CA GLY A 76 12.65 24.08 -7.47
C GLY A 76 11.69 24.56 -8.56
N ALA A 77 10.42 24.84 -8.26
CA ALA A 77 9.49 25.35 -9.26
C ALA A 77 9.74 26.84 -9.50
N GLU A 78 9.99 27.25 -10.74
CA GLU A 78 10.16 28.67 -11.11
C GLU A 78 8.86 29.47 -10.95
N LYS A 79 7.71 28.80 -11.07
CA LYS A 79 6.37 29.41 -11.02
C LYS A 79 5.45 28.57 -10.15
N CYS A 80 4.51 29.24 -9.48
CA CYS A 80 3.45 28.58 -8.74
C CYS A 80 2.48 27.89 -9.70
N GLY A 81 2.20 26.60 -9.46
CA GLY A 81 1.26 25.83 -10.30
C GLY A 81 -0.21 26.26 -10.14
N GLN A 82 -0.54 27.02 -9.10
CA GLN A 82 -1.91 27.48 -8.81
C GLN A 82 -2.17 28.89 -9.33
N CYS A 83 -1.30 29.86 -9.04
CA CYS A 83 -1.51 31.27 -9.42
C CYS A 83 -0.58 31.78 -10.51
N GLY A 84 0.36 30.96 -11.00
CA GLY A 84 1.29 31.33 -12.07
C GLY A 84 2.37 32.35 -11.70
N ARG A 85 2.36 32.88 -10.46
CA ARG A 85 3.38 33.85 -10.00
C ARG A 85 4.76 33.19 -9.88
N PRO A 86 5.85 33.96 -10.11
CA PRO A 86 7.20 33.44 -9.90
C PRO A 86 7.42 33.09 -8.44
N GLN A 87 8.09 31.96 -8.19
CA GLN A 87 8.48 31.56 -6.84
C GLN A 87 9.80 32.25 -6.44
N PRO A 88 9.98 32.58 -5.15
CA PRO A 88 11.26 33.07 -4.65
C PRO A 88 12.30 31.95 -4.75
N ARG A 89 13.45 32.23 -5.38
CA ARG A 89 14.57 31.27 -5.39
C ARG A 89 15.13 31.16 -3.97
N PRO A 90 15.28 29.95 -3.41
CA PRO A 90 16.11 29.77 -2.22
C PRO A 90 17.55 30.17 -2.57
N ASN A 91 18.16 30.99 -1.71
CA ASN A 91 19.50 31.57 -1.88
C ASN A 91 20.58 30.54 -1.51
#